data_AF-A0A8T7EU28-F1
#
_entry.id   AF-A0A8T7EU28-F1
#
_cell.length_a   1.000
_cell.length_b   1.000
_cell.length_c   1.000
_cell.angle_alpha   90.00
_cell.angle_beta   90.00
_cell.angle_gamma   90.00
#
_symmetry.space_group_name_H-M   'P 1'
#
loop_
_entity.id
_entity.type
_entity.pdbx_description
1 polymer ?
#
loop_
_entity_poly.entity_id
_entity_poly.type
_entity_poly.pdbx_seq_one_letter_code
_entity_poly.pdbx_strand_id
1 'polypeptide(L)' 'MPTLSRYFIKTGMLYLIAGLAMTLAMFLQPLLGWSPVLQAFYPVYLHFIFVGWVTQDHHGCGVLDVPEEIQRRPAR' A
#
# COMPACT_ATOMS: atom_id res chain seq x y z
N MET A 1 9.25 17.48 6.76
CA MET A 1 8.28 16.52 6.22
C MET A 1 7.25 16.24 7.30
N PRO A 2 5.96 16.54 7.06
CA PRO A 2 4.90 16.28 8.03
C PRO A 2 4.96 14.80 8.45
N THR A 3 4.98 14.56 9.76
CA THR A 3 5.14 13.23 10.36
C THR A 3 4.14 12.22 9.81
N LEU A 4 2.91 12.67 9.52
CA LEU A 4 1.85 11.89 8.89
C LEU A 4 2.27 11.26 7.56
N SER A 5 2.84 12.03 6.63
CA SER A 5 3.28 11.51 5.31
C SER A 5 4.34 10.41 5.46
N ARG A 6 5.24 10.54 6.45
CA ARG A 6 6.28 9.53 6.71
C ARG A 6 5.72 8.19 7.20
N TYR A 7 4.62 8.21 7.96
CA TYR A 7 3.94 6.98 8.38
C TYR A 7 3.21 6.32 7.21
N PHE A 8 2.53 7.10 6.36
CA PHE A 8 1.85 6.59 5.17
C PHE A 8 2.79 5.89 4.19
N ILE A 9 3.96 6.46 3.93
CA ILE A 9 4.98 5.83 3.08
C ILE A 9 5.49 4.52 3.70
N LYS A 10 5.75 4.51 5.01
CA LYS A 10 6.19 3.30 5.72
C LYS A 10 5.15 2.18 5.72
N THR A 11 3.89 2.51 5.96
CA THR A 11 2.80 1.53 5.91
C THR A 11 2.59 1.04 4.48
N GLY A 12 2.67 1.93 3.48
CA GLY A 12 2.54 1.56 2.07
C GLY A 12 3.63 0.57 1.62
N MET A 13 4.87 0.79 2.05
CA MET A 13 5.98 -0.15 1.82
C MET A 13 5.76 -1.51 2.51
N LEU A 14 5.23 -1.52 3.74
CA LEU A 14 4.88 -2.75 4.46
C LEU A 14 3.79 -3.55 3.72
N TYR A 15 2.76 -2.87 3.24
CA TYR A 15 1.69 -3.47 2.45
C TYR A 15 2.20 -4.01 1.10
N LEU A 16 3.13 -3.30 0.45
CA LEU A 16 3.79 -3.75 -0.77
C LEU A 16 4.59 -5.04 -0.53
N ILE A 17 5.42 -5.07 0.52
CA ILE A 17 6.23 -6.25 0.86
C ILE A 17 5.32 -7.45 1.17
N ALA A 18 4.26 -7.25 1.95
CA ALA A 18 3.29 -8.30 2.25
C ALA A 18 2.57 -8.80 0.98
N GLY A 19 2.17 -7.89 0.09
CA GLY A 19 1.57 -8.22 -1.19
C GLY A 19 2.51 -9.06 -2.07
N LEU A 20 3.78 -8.64 -2.21
CA LEU A 20 4.80 -9.36 -2.97
C LEU A 20 5.09 -10.75 -2.39
N ALA A 21 5.16 -10.87 -1.05
CA ALA A 21 5.34 -12.14 -0.38
C ALA A 21 4.16 -13.10 -0.65
N MET A 22 2.93 -12.58 -0.63
CA MET A 22 1.74 -13.37 -1.00
C MET A 22 1.77 -13.80 -2.46
N THR A 23 2.12 -12.91 -3.41
CA THR A 23 2.24 -13.28 -4.83
C THR A 23 3.26 -14.40 -5.03
N LEU A 24 4.42 -14.28 -4.38
CA LEU A 24 5.47 -15.28 -4.46
C LEU A 24 4.98 -16.63 -3.90
N ALA A 25 4.30 -16.62 -2.76
CA ALA A 25 3.72 -17.81 -2.16
C ALA A 25 2.65 -18.47 -3.08
N MET A 26 1.80 -17.68 -3.73
CA MET A 26 0.80 -18.19 -4.68
C MET A 26 1.43 -18.70 -5.97
N PHE A 27 2.55 -18.12 -6.43
CA PHE A 27 3.29 -18.59 -7.60
C PHE A 27 4.06 -19.89 -7.32
N LEU A 28 4.61 -20.03 -6.11
CA LEU A 28 5.30 -21.25 -5.67
C LEU A 28 4.32 -22.37 -5.27
N GLN A 29 3.08 -22.04 -4.94
CA GLN A 29 2.04 -23.00 -4.57
C GLN A 29 1.92 -24.18 -5.54
N PRO A 30 1.73 -23.99 -6.87
CA PRO A 30 1.63 -25.10 -7.82
C PRO A 30 2.95 -25.87 -8.00
N LEU A 31 4.10 -25.22 -7.76
CA LEU A 31 5.42 -25.86 -7.86
C LEU A 31 5.72 -26.77 -6.66
N LEU A 32 5.18 -26.44 -5.49
CA LEU A 32 5.40 -27.16 -4.23
C LEU A 32 4.23 -28.10 -3.84
N GLY A 33 3.18 -28.17 -4.68
CA GLY A 33 2.01 -29.02 -4.42
C GLY A 33 1.16 -28.58 -3.22
N TRP A 34 1.17 -27.29 -2.89
CA TRP A 34 0.43 -26.75 -1.74
C TRP A 34 -1.08 -26.68 -1.99
N SER A 35 -1.85 -26.73 -0.90
CA SER A 35 -3.33 -26.79 -0.93
C SER A 35 -3.96 -25.68 -1.78
N PRO A 36 -4.93 -26.00 -2.66
CA PRO A 36 -5.64 -25.03 -3.51
C PRO A 36 -6.39 -23.94 -2.73
N VAL A 37 -6.62 -24.13 -1.43
CA VAL A 37 -7.19 -23.11 -0.53
C VAL A 37 -6.40 -21.80 -0.56
N LEU A 38 -5.10 -21.84 -0.86
CA LEU A 38 -4.28 -20.64 -1.02
C LEU A 38 -4.78 -19.72 -2.15
N GLN A 39 -5.40 -20.26 -3.20
CA GLN A 39 -5.99 -19.44 -4.27
C GLN A 39 -7.26 -18.69 -3.84
N ALA A 40 -7.95 -19.13 -2.77
CA ALA A 40 -9.09 -18.41 -2.21
C ALA A 40 -8.69 -17.06 -1.58
N PHE A 41 -7.40 -16.84 -1.30
CA PHE A 41 -6.86 -15.58 -0.80
C PHE A 41 -6.52 -14.57 -1.90
N TYR A 42 -6.78 -14.89 -3.17
CA TYR A 42 -6.60 -13.96 -4.30
C TYR A 42 -7.26 -12.57 -4.09
N PRO A 43 -8.51 -12.45 -3.60
CA PRO A 43 -9.09 -11.13 -3.30
C PRO A 43 -8.35 -10.38 -2.19
N VAL A 44 -7.79 -11.08 -1.21
CA VAL A 44 -6.99 -10.48 -0.13
C VAL A 44 -5.66 -9.93 -0.69
N TYR A 45 -5.02 -10.70 -1.57
CA TYR A 45 -3.83 -10.26 -2.30
C TYR A 45 -4.09 -8.96 -3.09
N LEU A 46 -5.17 -8.94 -3.88
CA LEU A 46 -5.54 -7.73 -4.65
C LEU A 46 -5.80 -6.54 -3.73
N HIS A 47 -6.40 -6.77 -2.57
CA HIS A 47 -6.63 -5.71 -1.58
C HIS A 47 -5.32 -5.18 -0.99
N PHE A 48 -4.36 -6.04 -0.67
CA PHE A 48 -3.05 -5.62 -0.15
C PHE A 48 -2.28 -4.76 -1.15
N ILE A 49 -2.29 -5.11 -2.44
CA ILE A 49 -1.60 -4.35 -3.49
C ILE A 49 -2.37 -3.09 -3.90
N PHE A 50 -3.65 -3.20 -4.27
CA PHE A 50 -4.37 -2.04 -4.79
C PHE A 50 -4.88 -1.12 -3.69
N VAL A 51 -5.45 -1.66 -2.62
CA VAL A 51 -6.03 -0.83 -1.56
C VAL A 51 -4.97 -0.49 -0.52
N GLY A 52 -4.08 -1.41 -0.16
CA GLY A 52 -3.02 -1.16 0.81
C GLY A 52 -1.90 -0.26 0.27
N TRP A 53 -1.24 -0.69 -0.81
CA TRP A 53 -0.08 0.02 -1.34
C TRP A 53 -0.46 1.30 -2.10
N VAL A 54 -1.35 1.23 -3.10
CA VAL A 54 -1.63 2.41 -3.97
C VAL A 54 -2.29 3.55 -3.20
N THR A 55 -3.26 3.26 -2.32
CA THR A 55 -3.93 4.36 -1.57
C THR A 55 -3.00 5.01 -0.55
N GLN A 56 -2.17 4.25 0.15
CA GLN A 56 -1.26 4.81 1.15
C GLN A 56 -0.12 5.61 0.50
N ASP A 57 0.36 5.18 -0.67
CA ASP A 57 1.36 5.93 -1.45
C ASP A 57 0.78 7.24 -1.99
N HIS A 58 -0.45 7.22 -2.53
CA HIS A 58 -1.14 8.44 -3.01
C HIS A 58 -1.45 9.43 -1.88
N HIS A 59 -1.97 8.95 -0.74
CA HIS A 59 -2.26 9.82 0.41
C HIS A 59 -0.98 10.36 1.06
N GLY A 60 0.12 9.60 1.03
CA GLY A 60 1.44 10.07 1.46
C GLY A 60 1.98 11.20 0.58
N CYS A 61 1.75 11.12 -0.74
CA CYS A 61 2.20 12.11 -1.73
C CYS A 61 1.33 13.38 -1.74
N GLY A 62 0.00 13.25 -1.64
CA GLY A 62 -0.92 14.40 -1.70
C GLY A 62 -0.79 15.41 -0.54
N VAL A 63 -0.22 15.01 0.60
CA VAL A 63 0.13 15.94 1.69
C VAL A 63 1.29 16.87 1.29
N LEU A 64 2.12 16.48 0.31
CA LEU A 64 3.27 17.25 -0.15
C LEU A 64 2.89 18.31 -1.20
N ASP A 65 1.84 18.07 -1.99
CA ASP A 65 1.43 18.94 -3.10
C ASP A 65 0.58 20.16 -2.69
N VAL A 66 0.25 20.32 -1.41
CA VAL A 66 -0.43 21.54 -0.94
C VAL A 66 0.56 22.71 -1.05
N PRO A 67 0.30 23.71 -1.93
CA PRO A 67 1.20 24.84 -2.10
C PRO A 67 1.35 25.61 -0.79
N GLU A 68 2.58 26.00 -0.42
CA GLU A 68 2.87 26.76 0.79
C GLU A 68 2.03 28.07 0.87
N GLU A 69 1.67 28.61 -0.30
CA GLU A 69 0.76 29.74 -0.51
C GLU A 69 -0.62 29.54 0.16
N ILE A 70 -1.18 28.33 0.13
CA ILE A 70 -2.50 28.01 0.72
C ILE A 70 -2.38 27.86 2.24
N GLN A 71 -1.25 27.35 2.75
CA GLN A 71 -1.00 27.23 4.20
C GLN A 71 -0.85 28.59 4.90
N ARG A 72 -0.40 29.63 4.19
CA ARG A 72 -0.20 30.97 4.77
C ARG A 72 -1.41 31.90 4.69
N ARG A 73 -2.49 31.51 4.00
CA ARG A 73 -3.71 32.32 3.95
C ARG A 73 -4.50 32.16 5.25
N PRO A 74 -4.58 33.18 6.14
CA PRO A 74 -5.55 33.15 7.22
C PRO A 74 -6.95 33.09 6.61
N ALA A 75 -7.79 32.19 7.14
CA ALA A 75 -9.20 32.11 6.80
C ALA A 75 -9.79 33.51 6.97
N ARG A 76 -10.19 34.11 5.85
CA ARG A 76 -10.80 35.43 5.79
C ARG A 76 -12.31 35.29 5.78
#